data_AF-A0A4P8WKV8-F1
#
_entry.id   AF-A0A4P8WKV8-F1
#
_cell.length_a   1.000
_cell.length_b   1.000
_cell.length_c   1.000
_cell.angle_alpha   90.00
_cell.angle_beta   90.00
_cell.angle_gamma   90.00
#
_symmetry.space_group_name_H-M   'P 1'
#
loop_
_entity.id
_entity.type
_entity.pdbx_description
1 polymer ?
#
loop_
_entity_poly.entity_id
_entity_poly.type
_entity_poly.pdbx_seq_one_letter_code
_entity_poly.pdbx_strand_id
1 'polypeptide(L)'
;MAAADSVLIFVLSLLVGTIGILAGARLVLDRDASFVNAAVTALIGAAAWAITSFFVGWVPILGVLLMLIIWVGVINWRYPGGWGSAAAIGFVAWIVAVGILYALAVVGFVTPDALGIPGI
;
A
#
# COMPACT_ATOMS: atom_id res chain seq x y z
N MET A 1 9.88 -21.02 2.33
CA MET A 1 9.74 -20.04 3.43
C MET A 1 9.05 -20.72 4.60
N ALA A 2 9.51 -20.49 5.83
CA ALA A 2 8.77 -20.96 7.00
C ALA A 2 7.50 -20.10 7.15
N ALA A 3 6.42 -20.67 7.72
CA ALA A 3 5.16 -19.94 7.92
C ALA A 3 5.35 -18.65 8.76
N ALA A 4 6.29 -18.68 9.71
CA ALA A 4 6.66 -17.52 10.52
C ALA A 4 7.20 -16.36 9.68
N ASP A 5 8.02 -16.64 8.66
CA ASP A 5 8.59 -15.61 7.77
C ASP A 5 7.48 -14.90 6.99
N SER A 6 6.52 -15.67 6.46
CA SER A 6 5.38 -15.12 5.72
C SER A 6 4.50 -14.22 6.60
N VAL A 7 4.26 -14.61 7.85
CA VAL A 7 3.50 -13.80 8.81
C VAL A 7 4.24 -12.51 9.13
N LEU A 8 5.55 -12.58 9.38
CA LEU A 8 6.36 -11.39 9.66
C LEU A 8 6.35 -10.42 8.47
N ILE A 9 6.58 -10.91 7.25
CA ILE A 9 6.55 -10.09 6.03
C ILE A 9 5.17 -9.43 5.87
N PHE A 10 4.09 -10.19 6.09
CA PHE A 10 2.73 -9.65 6.04
C PHE A 10 2.52 -8.52 7.06
N VAL A 11 2.93 -8.72 8.32
CA VAL A 11 2.81 -7.71 9.39
C VAL A 11 3.61 -6.46 9.05
N LEU A 12 4.86 -6.59 8.61
CA LEU A 12 5.70 -5.46 8.20
C LEU A 12 5.08 -4.71 7.01
N SER A 13 4.60 -5.43 6.00
CA SER A 13 3.93 -4.84 4.83
C SER A 13 2.66 -4.09 5.23
N LEU A 14 1.88 -4.67 6.15
CA LEU A 14 0.67 -4.04 6.68
C LEU A 14 1.00 -2.76 7.47
N LEU A 15 2.06 -2.77 8.28
CA LEU A 15 2.53 -1.59 9.00
C LEU A 15 2.97 -0.48 8.05
N VAL A 16 3.76 -0.81 7.02
CA VAL A 16 4.18 0.15 5.99
C VAL A 16 2.96 0.74 5.27
N GLY A 17 2.02 -0.10 4.83
CA GLY A 17 0.78 0.35 4.21
C GLY A 17 -0.06 1.24 5.13
N THR A 18 -0.14 0.90 6.41
CA THR A 18 -0.85 1.69 7.43
C THR A 18 -0.23 3.07 7.58
N ILE A 19 1.09 3.15 7.73
CA ILE A 19 1.83 4.41 7.87
C ILE A 19 1.66 5.27 6.62
N GLY A 20 1.77 4.67 5.44
CA GLY A 20 1.57 5.35 4.16
C GLY A 20 0.18 5.96 4.05
N ILE A 21 -0.87 5.16 4.26
CA ILE A 21 -2.27 5.63 4.17
C ILE A 21 -2.55 6.69 5.23
N LEU A 22 -2.04 6.52 6.46
CA LEU A 22 -2.21 7.50 7.53
C LEU A 22 -1.57 8.84 7.15
N ALA A 23 -0.34 8.83 6.64
CA ALA A 23 0.36 10.03 6.19
C ALA A 23 -0.38 10.70 5.03
N GLY A 24 -0.84 9.92 4.04
CA GLY A 24 -1.63 10.42 2.92
C GLY A 24 -2.95 11.06 3.37
N ALA A 25 -3.71 10.38 4.21
CA ALA A 25 -4.98 10.89 4.73
C ALA A 25 -4.80 12.18 5.53
N ARG A 26 -3.75 12.25 6.37
CA ARG A 26 -3.43 13.46 7.14
C ARG A 26 -2.96 14.63 6.31
N LEU A 27 -2.27 14.36 5.22
CA LEU A 27 -1.77 15.39 4.33
C LEU A 27 -2.88 15.95 3.42
N VAL A 28 -3.77 15.09 2.93
CA VAL A 28 -4.76 15.44 1.90
C VAL A 28 -6.09 15.89 2.48
N LEU A 29 -6.59 15.25 3.54
CA LEU A 29 -7.94 15.46 4.05
C LEU A 29 -7.97 16.14 5.43
N ASP A 30 -7.41 15.46 6.42
CA ASP A 30 -7.60 15.84 7.83
C ASP A 30 -6.46 15.32 8.72
N ARG A 31 -5.83 16.24 9.45
CA ARG A 31 -4.70 15.96 10.34
C ARG A 31 -5.03 14.98 11.46
N ASP A 32 -6.30 14.85 11.83
CA ASP A 32 -6.75 13.97 12.91
C ASP A 32 -7.12 12.55 12.44
N ALA A 33 -6.79 12.19 11.20
CA ALA A 33 -7.00 10.84 10.69
C ALA A 33 -6.39 9.78 11.64
N SER A 34 -7.18 8.75 11.96
CA SER A 34 -6.85 7.76 12.97
C SER A 34 -6.02 6.61 12.42
N PHE A 35 -5.07 6.12 13.22
CA PHE A 35 -4.23 4.97 12.88
C PHE A 35 -5.06 3.71 12.61
N VAL A 36 -6.11 3.47 13.41
CA VAL A 36 -7.00 2.31 13.26
C VAL A 36 -7.72 2.35 11.91
N ASN A 37 -8.24 3.51 11.49
CA ASN A 37 -8.91 3.62 10.19
C ASN A 37 -7.93 3.36 9.03
N ALA A 38 -6.70 3.88 9.12
CA ALA A 38 -5.65 3.61 8.14
C ALA A 38 -5.24 2.13 8.09
N ALA A 39 -5.10 1.48 9.26
CA ALA A 39 -4.71 0.08 9.35
C ALA A 39 -5.76 -0.85 8.73
N VAL A 40 -7.04 -0.60 9.02
CA VAL A 40 -8.13 -1.38 8.43
C VAL A 40 -8.23 -1.09 6.93
N THR A 41 -8.01 0.15 6.48
CA THR A 41 -7.96 0.46 5.04
C THR A 41 -6.80 -0.28 4.35
N ALA A 42 -5.62 -0.31 4.97
CA ALA A 42 -4.47 -1.04 4.45
C ALA A 42 -4.76 -2.54 4.36
N LEU A 43 -5.41 -3.12 5.38
CA LEU A 43 -5.78 -4.53 5.40
C LEU A 43 -6.79 -4.88 4.29
N ILE A 44 -7.83 -4.07 4.13
CA ILE A 44 -8.82 -4.25 3.06
C ILE A 44 -8.17 -4.05 1.69
N GLY A 45 -7.31 -3.04 1.55
CA GLY A 45 -6.57 -2.77 0.33
C GLY A 45 -5.65 -3.93 -0.05
N ALA A 46 -4.94 -4.53 0.91
CA ALA A 46 -4.11 -5.71 0.70
C ALA A 46 -4.94 -6.92 0.27
N ALA A 47 -6.10 -7.16 0.90
CA ALA A 47 -7.01 -8.22 0.50
C ALA A 47 -7.57 -8.00 -0.91
N ALA A 48 -8.03 -6.78 -1.23
CA ALA A 48 -8.52 -6.41 -2.54
C ALA A 48 -7.43 -6.56 -3.61
N TRP A 49 -6.20 -6.17 -3.30
CA TRP A 49 -5.05 -6.33 -4.18
C TRP A 49 -4.76 -7.81 -4.44
N ALA A 50 -4.69 -8.64 -3.40
CA ALA A 50 -4.42 -10.08 -3.52
C ALA A 50 -5.50 -10.80 -4.36
N ILE A 51 -6.78 -10.53 -4.08
CA ILE A 51 -7.91 -11.07 -4.84
C ILE A 51 -7.83 -10.64 -6.30
N THR A 52 -7.62 -9.34 -6.55
CA THR A 52 -7.56 -8.82 -7.93
C THR A 52 -6.35 -9.37 -8.68
N SER A 53 -5.19 -9.42 -8.04
CA SER A 53 -3.97 -10.00 -8.61
C SER A 53 -4.17 -11.46 -9.02
N PHE A 54 -4.92 -12.24 -8.24
CA PHE A 54 -5.22 -13.63 -8.55
C PHE A 54 -6.03 -13.77 -9.84
N PHE A 55 -7.04 -12.92 -10.07
CA PHE A 55 -7.92 -13.03 -11.23
C PHE A 55 -7.39 -12.35 -12.50
N VAL A 56 -6.75 -11.18 -12.37
CA VAL A 56 -6.38 -10.33 -13.53
C VAL A 56 -4.91 -9.91 -13.56
N GLY A 57 -4.11 -10.24 -12.54
CA GLY A 57 -2.70 -9.82 -12.46
C GLY A 57 -1.80 -10.39 -13.55
N TRP A 58 -2.24 -11.45 -14.23
CA TRP A 58 -1.55 -12.04 -15.38
C TRP A 58 -1.71 -11.22 -16.68
N VAL A 59 -2.73 -10.36 -16.76
CA VAL A 59 -2.94 -9.48 -17.91
C VAL A 59 -2.08 -8.23 -17.70
N PRO A 60 -1.10 -7.91 -18.56
CA PRO A 60 -0.07 -6.90 -18.27
C PRO A 60 -0.60 -5.51 -17.85
N ILE A 61 -0.74 -4.56 -18.78
CA ILE A 61 -1.14 -3.18 -18.45
C ILE A 61 -2.52 -3.15 -17.79
N LEU A 62 -3.46 -3.98 -18.24
CA LEU A 62 -4.82 -4.01 -17.70
C LEU A 62 -4.89 -4.49 -16.26
N GLY A 63 -4.12 -5.52 -15.88
CA GLY A 63 -4.08 -6.01 -14.51
C GLY A 63 -3.59 -4.95 -13.55
N VAL A 64 -2.48 -4.28 -13.89
CA VAL A 64 -1.92 -3.18 -13.08
C VAL A 64 -2.91 -2.02 -12.94
N LEU A 65 -3.53 -1.58 -14.05
CA LEU A 65 -4.50 -0.48 -14.01
C LEU A 65 -5.74 -0.83 -13.17
N LEU A 66 -6.30 -2.03 -13.33
CA LEU A 66 -7.46 -2.47 -12.55
C LEU A 66 -7.13 -2.60 -11.07
N MET A 67 -5.97 -3.15 -10.73
CA MET A 67 -5.50 -3.26 -9.34
C MET A 67 -5.32 -1.88 -8.70
N LEU A 68 -4.76 -0.91 -9.42
CA LEU A 68 -4.65 0.47 -8.95
C LEU A 68 -6.03 1.14 -8.77
N ILE A 69 -6.94 0.97 -9.73
CA ILE A 69 -8.30 1.52 -9.63
C ILE A 69 -9.03 0.92 -8.42
N ILE A 70 -8.92 -0.38 -8.19
CA ILE A 70 -9.54 -1.06 -7.06
C ILE A 70 -8.94 -0.57 -5.74
N TRP A 71 -7.62 -0.46 -5.66
CA TRP A 71 -6.95 0.03 -4.46
C TRP A 71 -7.33 1.47 -4.13
N VAL A 72 -7.34 2.37 -5.12
CA VAL A 72 -7.85 3.74 -4.94
C VAL A 72 -9.33 3.74 -4.60
N GLY A 73 -10.11 2.82 -5.18
CA GLY A 73 -11.52 2.63 -4.86
C GLY A 73 -11.75 2.23 -3.39
N VAL A 74 -10.90 1.38 -2.82
CA VAL A 74 -10.93 1.05 -1.38
C VAL A 74 -10.67 2.30 -0.54
N ILE A 75 -9.67 3.12 -0.91
CA ILE A 75 -9.40 4.39 -0.21
C ILE A 75 -10.60 5.34 -0.32
N ASN A 76 -11.15 5.51 -1.52
CA ASN A 76 -12.33 6.36 -1.77
C ASN A 76 -13.57 5.90 -1.00
N TRP A 77 -13.74 4.60 -0.80
CA TRP A 77 -14.83 4.05 0.00
C TRP A 77 -14.63 4.31 1.51
N ARG A 78 -13.37 4.38 1.96
CA ARG A 78 -12.99 4.49 3.37
C ARG A 78 -12.77 5.92 3.86
N TYR A 79 -12.48 6.84 2.95
CA TYR A 79 -12.18 8.23 3.24
C TYR A 79 -13.11 9.17 2.46
N PRO A 80 -13.63 10.24 3.08
CA PRO A 80 -14.41 11.25 2.36
C PRO A 80 -13.53 12.01 1.36
N GLY A 81 -14.15 12.74 0.42
CA GLY A 81 -13.43 13.63 -0.52
C GLY A 81 -13.30 13.12 -1.95
N GLY A 82 -13.88 11.95 -2.27
CA GLY A 82 -14.00 11.47 -3.64
C GLY A 82 -12.70 10.92 -4.24
N TRP A 83 -12.79 10.47 -5.50
CA TRP A 83 -11.71 9.77 -6.20
C TRP A 83 -10.41 10.58 -6.32
N GLY A 84 -10.50 11.90 -6.52
CA GLY A 84 -9.32 12.76 -6.61
C GLY A 84 -8.51 12.78 -5.31
N SER A 85 -9.20 12.93 -4.17
CA SER A 85 -8.56 12.88 -2.85
C SER A 85 -8.01 11.48 -2.57
N ALA A 86 -8.74 10.43 -2.90
CA ALA A 86 -8.28 9.05 -2.73
C ALA A 86 -7.02 8.74 -3.55
N ALA A 87 -6.95 9.22 -4.79
CA ALA A 87 -5.76 9.08 -5.62
C ALA A 87 -4.57 9.84 -5.03
N ALA A 88 -4.78 11.06 -4.52
CA ALA A 88 -3.73 11.82 -3.85
C ALA A 88 -3.24 11.13 -2.56
N ILE A 89 -4.14 10.59 -1.75
CA ILE A 89 -3.79 9.80 -0.56
C ILE A 89 -2.97 8.58 -0.96
N GLY A 90 -3.41 7.84 -1.96
CA GLY A 90 -2.70 6.66 -2.46
C GLY A 90 -1.31 7.02 -2.98
N PHE A 91 -1.17 8.13 -3.71
CA PHE A 91 0.12 8.59 -4.20
C PHE A 91 1.08 8.95 -3.07
N VAL A 92 0.62 9.69 -2.05
CA VAL A 92 1.43 10.01 -0.86
C VAL A 92 1.79 8.74 -0.10
N ALA A 93 0.85 7.82 0.06
CA ALA A 93 1.09 6.53 0.73
C ALA A 93 2.18 5.73 0.02
N TRP A 94 2.17 5.73 -1.31
CA TRP A 94 3.22 5.09 -2.12
C TRP A 94 4.58 5.75 -1.90
N ILE A 95 4.68 7.09 -1.93
CA ILE A 95 5.95 7.80 -1.63
C ILE A 95 6.48 7.43 -0.25
N VAL A 96 5.60 7.43 0.76
CA VAL A 96 5.98 7.09 2.14
C VAL A 96 6.44 5.63 2.24
N ALA A 97 5.74 4.71 1.59
CA ALA A 97 6.13 3.30 1.56
C ALA A 97 7.51 3.11 0.91
N VAL A 98 7.74 3.74 -0.25
CA VAL A 98 9.05 3.73 -0.93
C VAL A 98 10.13 4.30 -0.02
N GLY A 99 9.87 5.42 0.66
CA GLY A 99 10.82 6.03 1.61
C GLY A 99 11.17 5.11 2.78
N ILE A 100 10.18 4.44 3.38
CA ILE A 100 10.41 3.48 4.47
C ILE A 100 11.23 2.30 3.98
N LEU A 101 10.83 1.69 2.85
CA LEU A 101 11.54 0.53 2.32
C LEU A 101 12.97 0.88 1.89
N TYR A 102 13.18 2.05 1.30
CA TYR A 102 14.51 2.56 0.97
C TYR A 102 15.37 2.73 2.23
N ALA A 103 14.83 3.36 3.28
CA ALA A 103 15.55 3.52 4.54
C ALA A 103 15.95 2.16 5.13
N LEU A 104 15.03 1.18 5.13
CA LEU A 104 15.30 -0.18 5.58
C LEU A 104 16.35 -0.89 4.71
N ALA A 105 16.37 -0.64 3.41
CA ALA A 105 17.38 -1.19 2.50
C ALA A 105 18.77 -0.60 2.78
N VAL A 106 18.85 0.72 3.03
CA VAL A 106 20.11 1.40 3.38
C VAL A 106 20.73 0.86 4.67
N VAL A 107 19.92 0.48 5.66
CA VAL A 107 20.41 -0.11 6.91
C VAL A 107 20.52 -1.65 6.87
N GLY A 108 20.33 -2.27 5.70
CA GLY A 108 20.58 -3.69 5.46
C GLY A 108 19.47 -4.65 5.92
N PHE A 109 18.26 -4.17 6.20
CA PHE A 109 17.14 -5.00 6.63
C PHE A 109 16.32 -5.61 5.47
N VAL A 110 16.38 -5.04 4.27
CA VAL A 110 15.69 -5.56 3.06
C VAL A 110 16.61 -5.50 1.86
N THR A 111 16.51 -6.48 0.97
CA THR A 111 17.22 -6.44 -0.31
C THR A 111 16.54 -5.45 -1.26
N PRO A 112 17.30 -4.81 -2.17
CA PRO A 112 16.73 -3.87 -3.14
C PRO A 112 15.64 -4.49 -4.03
N ASP A 113 15.65 -5.81 -4.25
CA ASP A 113 14.60 -6.54 -4.96
C ASP A 113 13.21 -6.38 -4.32
N ALA A 114 13.17 -6.20 -2.99
CA ALA A 114 11.94 -5.95 -2.24
C ALA A 114 11.33 -4.57 -2.54
N LEU A 115 12.08 -3.68 -3.21
CA LEU A 115 11.59 -2.38 -3.69
C LEU A 115 10.84 -2.48 -5.02
N GLY A 116 10.77 -3.67 -5.62
CA GLY A 116 10.11 -3.88 -6.91
C GLY A 116 10.84 -3.22 -8.09
N ILE A 117 12.14 -2.94 -7.93
CA ILE A 117 13.02 -2.44 -8.98
C ILE A 117 13.64 -3.65 -9.70
N PRO A 118 13.26 -3.95 -10.96
CA PRO A 118 13.85 -5.07 -11.68
C PRO A 118 15.27 -4.72 -12.15
N GLY A 119 16.26 -5.60 -11.90
CA GLY A 119 17.55 -5.58 -12.62
C GLY A 119 18.79 -5.07 -11.87
N ILE A 120 18.86 -5.25 -10.55
CA ILE A 120 20.12 -5.25 -9.79
C ILE A 120 20.41 -6.63 -9.23
#